data_AF-A0A1V4IEZ1-F1
#
_entry.id   AF-A0A1V4IEZ1-F1
#
_cell.length_a   1.000
_cell.length_b   1.000
_cell.length_c   1.000
_cell.angle_alpha   90.00
_cell.angle_beta   90.00
_cell.angle_gamma   90.00
#
_symmetry.space_group_name_H-M   'P 1'
#
loop_
_entity.id
_entity.type
_entity.pdbx_description
1 polymer ?
#
loop_
_entity_poly.entity_id
_entity_poly.type
_entity_poly.pdbx_seq_one_letter_code
_entity_poly.pdbx_strand_id
1 'polypeptide(L)'
;MNIKTIELLEYDRIKENLKSYAISDLAKEMIDKLEPYVDMKFIGKCMNETTEARTIANISSSIPIHGLNGIKNVKEKLQKCMVLSPEDLDVIAGLLGDTERLKRFMESKESAAPVISQYARSFYVLDDLREEIIRCIAYGRVDDKASSKLSKIRKK
;
A
#
# COMPACT_ATOMS: atom_id res chain seq x y z
N MET A 1 -7.54 -12.43 -26.12
CA MET A 1 -6.40 -12.83 -26.97
C MET A 1 -6.23 -14.35 -26.87
N ASN A 2 -5.69 -15.05 -27.88
CA ASN A 2 -5.40 -16.49 -27.75
C ASN A 2 -4.05 -16.68 -27.01
N ILE A 3 -3.96 -17.72 -26.18
CA ILE A 3 -2.76 -18.12 -25.43
C ILE A 3 -1.51 -18.16 -26.32
N LYS A 4 -1.63 -18.69 -27.54
CA LYS A 4 -0.52 -18.75 -28.51
C LYS A 4 0.10 -17.38 -28.82
N THR A 5 -0.72 -16.32 -28.85
CA THR A 5 -0.23 -14.96 -29.11
C THR A 5 0.50 -14.39 -27.89
N ILE A 6 0.01 -14.69 -26.67
CA ILE A 6 0.66 -14.26 -25.42
C ILE A 6 2.04 -14.90 -25.29
N GLU A 7 2.14 -16.19 -25.59
CA GLU A 7 3.41 -16.94 -25.61
C GLU A 7 4.37 -16.39 -26.67
N LEU A 8 3.91 -16.20 -27.91
CA LEU A 8 4.75 -15.70 -29.00
C LEU A 8 5.30 -14.29 -28.75
N LEU A 9 4.53 -13.43 -28.10
CA LEU A 9 4.95 -12.08 -27.73
C LEU A 9 5.77 -12.03 -26.44
N GLU A 10 6.05 -13.18 -25.83
CA GLU A 10 6.78 -13.30 -24.57
C GLU A 10 6.23 -12.38 -23.46
N TYR A 11 4.90 -12.23 -23.39
CA TYR A 11 4.27 -11.27 -22.49
C TYR A 11 4.60 -11.55 -21.02
N ASP A 12 4.78 -12.83 -20.65
CA ASP A 12 5.23 -13.20 -19.31
C ASP A 12 6.62 -12.65 -18.98
N ARG A 13 7.55 -12.55 -19.94
CA ARG A 13 8.86 -11.90 -19.71
C ARG A 13 8.71 -10.41 -19.45
N ILE A 14 7.74 -9.74 -20.09
CA ILE A 14 7.42 -8.33 -19.81
C ILE A 14 6.91 -8.20 -18.37
N LYS A 15 6.02 -9.09 -17.92
CA LYS A 15 5.54 -9.12 -16.53
C LYS A 15 6.67 -9.37 -15.54
N GLU A 16 7.58 -10.31 -15.79
CA GLU A 16 8.75 -10.54 -14.93
C GLU A 16 9.63 -9.29 -14.80
N ASN A 17 9.93 -8.65 -15.92
CA ASN A 17 10.69 -7.39 -15.92
C ASN A 17 9.98 -6.31 -15.12
N LEU A 18 8.66 -6.14 -15.30
CA LEU A 18 7.87 -5.15 -14.56
C LEU A 18 7.84 -5.47 -13.05
N LYS A 19 7.68 -6.74 -12.67
CA LYS A 19 7.71 -7.19 -11.26
C LYS A 19 9.01 -6.85 -10.56
N SER A 20 10.14 -6.87 -11.28
CA SER A 20 11.45 -6.53 -10.69
C SER A 20 11.53 -5.09 -10.15
N TYR A 21 10.66 -4.19 -10.63
CA TYR A 21 10.55 -2.81 -10.15
C TYR A 21 9.46 -2.61 -9.09
N ALA A 22 8.65 -3.62 -8.79
CA ALA A 22 7.56 -3.53 -7.83
C ALA A 22 8.07 -3.70 -6.38
N ILE A 23 7.70 -2.75 -5.52
CA ILE A 23 8.19 -2.71 -4.12
C ILE A 23 7.34 -3.58 -3.18
N SER A 24 6.04 -3.74 -3.46
CA SER A 24 5.12 -4.52 -2.61
C SER A 24 4.73 -5.85 -3.25
N ASP A 25 4.51 -6.87 -2.42
CA ASP A 25 4.05 -8.17 -2.90
C ASP A 25 2.64 -8.11 -3.49
N LEU A 26 1.79 -7.20 -2.98
CA LEU A 26 0.48 -6.90 -3.59
C LEU A 26 0.63 -6.39 -5.03
N ALA A 27 1.59 -5.52 -5.30
CA ALA A 27 1.84 -5.03 -6.66
C ALA A 27 2.35 -6.16 -7.57
N LYS A 28 3.25 -7.02 -7.06
CA LYS A 28 3.73 -8.20 -7.82
C LYS A 28 2.58 -9.14 -8.19
N GLU A 29 1.68 -9.43 -7.24
CA GLU A 29 0.49 -10.25 -7.50
C GLU A 29 -0.47 -9.61 -8.51
N MET A 30 -0.58 -8.28 -8.52
CA MET A 30 -1.37 -7.56 -9.52
C MET A 30 -0.73 -7.67 -10.92
N ILE A 31 0.59 -7.58 -11.01
CA ILE A 31 1.31 -7.73 -12.28
C ILE A 31 1.18 -9.17 -12.79
N ASP A 32 1.25 -10.19 -11.93
CA ASP A 32 1.08 -11.59 -12.34
C ASP A 32 -0.25 -11.84 -13.05
N LYS A 33 -1.31 -11.18 -12.57
CA LYS A 33 -2.68 -11.25 -13.09
C LYS A 33 -2.94 -10.28 -14.24
N LEU A 34 -1.94 -9.50 -14.66
CA LEU A 34 -2.10 -8.53 -15.73
C LEU A 34 -2.32 -9.26 -17.05
N GLU A 35 -3.33 -8.83 -17.79
CA GLU A 35 -3.64 -9.31 -19.14
C GLU A 35 -3.77 -8.10 -20.09
N PRO A 36 -3.50 -8.28 -21.39
CA PRO A 36 -3.70 -7.22 -22.37
C PRO A 36 -5.16 -6.73 -22.39
N TYR A 37 -5.34 -5.43 -22.19
CA TYR A 37 -6.66 -4.80 -22.27
C TYR A 37 -7.10 -4.63 -23.72
N VAL A 38 -8.42 -4.65 -23.96
CA VAL A 38 -9.03 -4.42 -25.29
C VAL A 38 -9.99 -3.24 -25.32
N ASP A 39 -10.34 -2.68 -24.16
CA ASP A 39 -11.17 -1.47 -24.06
C ASP A 39 -10.29 -0.23 -24.24
N MET A 40 -10.46 0.45 -25.37
CA MET A 40 -9.71 1.67 -25.71
C MET A 40 -9.83 2.79 -24.69
N LYS A 41 -11.00 2.97 -24.06
CA LYS A 41 -11.18 4.01 -23.03
C LYS A 41 -10.37 3.66 -21.79
N PHE A 42 -10.41 2.40 -21.38
CA PHE A 42 -9.66 1.91 -20.24
C PHE A 42 -8.14 1.99 -20.48
N ILE A 43 -7.68 1.57 -21.67
CA ILE A 43 -6.27 1.69 -22.09
C ILE A 43 -5.81 3.14 -22.00
N GLY A 44 -6.60 4.08 -22.57
CA GLY A 44 -6.28 5.51 -22.52
C GLY A 44 -6.15 6.04 -21.09
N LYS A 45 -7.02 5.59 -20.16
CA LYS A 45 -6.92 5.95 -18.74
C LYS A 45 -5.63 5.41 -18.11
N CYS A 46 -5.30 4.14 -18.28
CA CYS A 46 -4.08 3.53 -17.74
C CYS A 46 -2.81 4.19 -18.29
N MET A 47 -2.80 4.53 -19.59
CA MET A 47 -1.69 5.26 -20.20
C MET A 47 -1.54 6.66 -19.60
N ASN A 48 -2.64 7.40 -19.41
CA ASN A 48 -2.60 8.73 -18.79
C ASN A 48 -2.07 8.66 -17.35
N GLU A 49 -2.54 7.69 -16.55
CA GLU A 49 -2.01 7.45 -15.21
C GLU A 49 -0.50 7.15 -15.25
N THR A 50 -0.06 6.29 -16.16
CA THR A 50 1.38 5.99 -16.31
C THR A 50 2.21 7.23 -16.66
N THR A 51 1.69 8.10 -17.54
CA THR A 51 2.32 9.38 -17.88
C THR A 51 2.41 10.31 -16.68
N GLU A 52 1.34 10.47 -15.92
CA GLU A 52 1.34 11.29 -14.70
C GLU A 52 2.29 10.74 -13.63
N ALA A 53 2.32 9.42 -13.42
CA ALA A 53 3.24 8.77 -12.49
C ALA A 53 4.69 9.07 -12.87
N ARG A 54 5.02 9.03 -14.17
CA ARG A 54 6.34 9.39 -14.67
C ARG A 54 6.66 10.87 -14.42
N THR A 55 5.69 11.76 -14.61
CA THR A 55 5.85 13.19 -14.30
C THR A 55 6.21 13.39 -12.83
N ILE A 56 5.48 12.75 -11.90
CA ILE A 56 5.79 12.80 -10.47
C ILE A 56 7.21 12.30 -10.19
N ALA A 57 7.59 11.17 -10.78
CA ALA A 57 8.92 10.59 -10.61
C ALA A 57 10.05 11.49 -11.14
N ASN A 58 9.79 12.29 -12.17
CA ASN A 58 10.77 13.24 -12.70
C ASN A 58 10.96 14.48 -11.81
N ILE A 59 9.92 14.91 -11.09
CA ILE A 59 9.92 16.14 -10.28
C ILE A 59 10.09 15.89 -8.78
N SER A 60 10.25 14.63 -8.37
CA SER A 60 10.32 14.23 -6.96
C SER A 60 11.58 13.39 -6.72
N SER A 61 12.41 13.81 -5.77
CA SER A 61 13.62 13.07 -5.38
C SER A 61 13.32 11.78 -4.62
N SER A 62 12.17 11.73 -3.94
CA SER A 62 11.69 10.57 -3.21
C SER A 62 10.16 10.58 -3.17
N ILE A 63 9.56 9.41 -3.34
CA ILE A 63 8.12 9.20 -3.24
C ILE A 63 7.89 8.33 -1.99
N PRO A 64 7.03 8.75 -1.04
CA PRO A 64 6.80 8.03 0.22
C PRO A 64 5.91 6.79 0.01
N ILE A 65 6.37 5.84 -0.80
CA ILE A 65 5.73 4.54 -1.03
C ILE A 65 6.62 3.48 -0.38
N HIS A 66 6.03 2.74 0.55
CA HIS A 66 6.69 1.64 1.25
C HIS A 66 6.13 0.30 0.76
N GLY A 67 6.89 -0.78 0.95
CA GLY A 67 6.55 -2.11 0.41
C GLY A 67 5.33 -2.81 1.03
N LEU A 68 4.68 -2.19 2.02
CA LEU A 68 3.52 -2.75 2.73
C LEU A 68 3.77 -4.18 3.26
N ASN A 69 5.00 -4.45 3.68
CA ASN A 69 5.41 -5.79 4.13
C ASN A 69 4.50 -6.26 5.28
N GLY A 70 4.01 -7.50 5.19
CA GLY A 70 3.14 -8.10 6.21
C GLY A 70 1.66 -7.71 6.11
N ILE A 71 1.26 -6.71 5.32
CA ILE A 71 -0.16 -6.29 5.25
C ILE A 71 -1.09 -7.39 4.77
N LYS A 72 -0.60 -8.27 3.90
CA LYS A 72 -1.36 -9.42 3.39
C LYS A 72 -1.78 -10.35 4.54
N ASN A 73 -0.85 -10.69 5.42
CA ASN A 73 -1.12 -11.54 6.58
C ASN A 73 -2.12 -10.88 7.54
N VAL A 74 -1.96 -9.57 7.79
CA VAL A 74 -2.90 -8.79 8.62
C VAL A 74 -4.31 -8.83 8.01
N LYS A 75 -4.42 -8.59 6.70
CA LYS A 75 -5.71 -8.62 5.99
C LYS A 75 -6.37 -9.99 6.08
N GLU A 76 -5.63 -11.07 5.89
CA GLU A 76 -6.16 -12.44 6.00
C GLU A 76 -6.65 -12.76 7.42
N LYS A 77 -5.90 -12.35 8.45
CA LYS A 77 -6.33 -12.50 9.86
C LYS A 77 -7.62 -11.73 10.14
N LEU A 78 -7.72 -10.48 9.69
CA LEU A 78 -8.93 -9.66 9.82
C LEU A 78 -10.15 -10.30 9.14
N GLN A 79 -9.99 -10.82 7.92
CA GLN A 79 -11.08 -11.49 7.19
C GLN A 79 -11.59 -12.75 7.90
N LYS A 80 -10.72 -13.42 8.66
CA LYS A 80 -11.04 -14.62 9.44
C LYS A 80 -11.41 -14.32 10.89
N CYS A 81 -11.56 -13.05 11.25
CA CYS A 81 -11.80 -12.59 12.63
C CYS A 81 -10.78 -13.15 13.64
N MET A 82 -9.54 -13.32 13.22
CA MET A 82 -8.46 -13.81 14.08
C MET A 82 -7.91 -12.70 14.97
N VAL A 83 -7.34 -13.09 16.11
CA VAL A 83 -6.63 -12.17 17.00
C VAL A 83 -5.37 -11.66 16.30
N LEU A 84 -5.18 -10.34 16.32
CA LEU A 84 -3.98 -9.68 15.83
C LEU A 84 -2.90 -9.69 16.91
N SER A 85 -1.67 -9.99 16.52
CA SER A 85 -0.49 -9.86 17.39
C SER A 85 -0.06 -8.39 17.48
N PRO A 86 0.78 -8.03 18.47
CA PRO A 86 1.41 -6.71 18.53
C PRO A 86 2.10 -6.31 17.22
N GLU A 87 2.79 -7.26 16.57
CA GLU A 87 3.48 -7.02 15.30
C GLU A 87 2.50 -6.76 14.14
N ASP A 88 1.35 -7.43 14.13
CA ASP A 88 0.28 -7.14 13.15
C ASP A 88 -0.23 -5.70 13.32
N LEU A 89 -0.35 -5.23 14.58
CA LEU A 89 -0.77 -3.88 14.90
C LEU A 89 0.29 -2.84 14.51
N ASP A 90 1.58 -3.15 14.70
CA ASP A 90 2.68 -2.30 14.22
C ASP A 90 2.64 -2.14 12.68
N VAL A 91 2.35 -3.21 11.94
CA VAL A 91 2.15 -3.16 10.48
C VAL A 91 0.98 -2.24 10.12
N ILE A 92 -0.14 -2.30 10.85
CA ILE A 92 -1.28 -1.40 10.64
C ILE A 92 -0.88 0.05 10.92
N ALA A 93 -0.22 0.34 12.04
CA ALA A 93 0.22 1.69 12.39
C ALA A 93 1.20 2.26 11.34
N GLY A 94 2.07 1.41 10.79
CA GLY A 94 2.93 1.74 9.66
C GLY A 94 2.13 2.16 8.42
N LEU A 95 1.19 1.32 7.98
CA LEU A 95 0.31 1.62 6.83
C LEU A 95 -0.47 2.92 7.03
N LEU A 96 -1.02 3.16 8.23
CA LEU A 96 -1.77 4.38 8.53
C LEU A 96 -0.87 5.63 8.41
N GLY A 97 0.37 5.55 8.91
CA GLY A 97 1.34 6.63 8.78
C GLY A 97 1.80 6.86 7.34
N ASP A 98 1.98 5.78 6.57
CA ASP A 98 2.31 5.84 5.14
C ASP A 98 1.18 6.49 4.34
N THR A 99 -0.06 6.16 4.68
CA THR A 99 -1.27 6.73 4.04
C THR A 99 -1.32 8.24 4.20
N GLU A 100 -1.07 8.74 5.42
CA GLU A 100 -1.02 10.19 5.69
C GLU A 100 0.11 10.87 4.90
N ARG A 101 1.33 10.31 4.95
CA ARG A 101 2.50 10.84 4.22
C ARG A 101 2.26 10.89 2.72
N LEU A 102 1.73 9.81 2.15
CA LEU A 102 1.45 9.70 0.72
C LEU A 102 0.34 10.65 0.32
N LYS A 103 -0.71 10.81 1.14
CA LYS A 103 -1.78 11.78 0.89
C LYS A 103 -1.23 13.20 0.77
N ARG A 104 -0.51 13.68 1.79
CA ARG A 104 0.11 15.01 1.80
C ARG A 104 1.07 15.21 0.63
N PHE A 105 1.87 14.19 0.32
CA PHE A 105 2.78 14.24 -0.83
C PHE A 105 1.99 14.44 -2.14
N MET A 106 0.96 13.64 -2.39
CA MET A 106 0.19 13.70 -3.64
C MET A 106 -0.66 14.96 -3.78
N GLU A 107 -1.13 15.55 -2.67
CA GLU A 107 -1.78 16.87 -2.66
C GLU A 107 -0.81 17.94 -3.20
N SER A 108 0.47 17.90 -2.82
CA SER A 108 1.48 18.84 -3.35
C SER A 108 1.82 18.66 -4.84
N LYS A 109 1.40 17.53 -5.44
CA LYS A 109 1.68 17.17 -6.84
C LYS A 109 0.46 17.25 -7.74
N GLU A 110 -0.68 17.65 -7.20
CA GLU A 110 -1.96 17.66 -7.91
C GLU A 110 -1.93 18.43 -9.23
N SER A 111 -1.26 19.59 -9.27
CA SER A 111 -1.14 20.39 -10.49
C SER A 111 -0.39 19.66 -11.62
N ALA A 112 0.52 18.74 -11.29
CA ALA A 112 1.33 18.00 -12.26
C ALA A 112 0.74 16.63 -12.61
N ALA A 113 -0.10 16.07 -11.73
CA ALA A 113 -0.66 14.72 -11.85
C ALA A 113 -2.09 14.64 -11.29
N PRO A 114 -3.05 15.35 -11.90
CA PRO A 114 -4.39 15.51 -11.34
C PRO A 114 -5.21 14.22 -11.31
N VAL A 115 -4.95 13.23 -12.18
CA VAL A 115 -5.69 11.96 -12.19
C VAL A 115 -5.17 11.03 -11.10
N ILE A 116 -3.86 10.79 -10.99
CA ILE A 116 -3.33 9.93 -9.92
C ILE A 116 -3.56 10.54 -8.54
N SER A 117 -3.50 11.87 -8.40
CA SER A 117 -3.83 12.53 -7.12
C SER A 117 -5.26 12.24 -6.65
N GLN A 118 -6.20 11.82 -7.52
CA GLN A 118 -7.54 11.41 -7.08
C GLN A 118 -7.53 10.15 -6.20
N TYR A 119 -6.58 9.21 -6.43
CA TYR A 119 -6.43 8.06 -5.54
C TYR A 119 -6.07 8.50 -4.12
N ALA A 120 -5.18 9.47 -3.99
CA ALA A 120 -4.80 10.02 -2.69
C ALA A 120 -5.95 10.77 -2.00
N ARG A 121 -6.82 11.44 -2.76
CA ARG A 121 -8.03 12.06 -2.19
C ARG A 121 -9.00 11.05 -1.59
N SER A 122 -9.01 9.82 -2.11
CA SER A 122 -9.83 8.72 -1.55
C SER A 122 -9.27 8.14 -0.25
N PHE A 123 -8.05 8.51 0.14
CA PHE A 123 -7.45 8.03 1.37
C PHE A 123 -8.15 8.61 2.60
N TYR A 124 -8.57 7.71 3.47
CA TYR A 124 -9.11 8.03 4.77
C TYR A 124 -8.01 7.95 5.82
N VAL A 125 -7.69 9.10 6.42
CA VAL A 125 -6.65 9.20 7.46
C VAL A 125 -7.28 8.86 8.81
N LEU A 126 -6.65 7.96 9.55
CA LEU A 126 -7.13 7.42 10.82
C LEU A 126 -6.11 7.70 11.93
N ASP A 127 -5.79 8.97 12.15
CA ASP A 127 -4.73 9.38 13.09
C ASP A 127 -5.05 8.92 14.51
N ASP A 128 -6.30 9.10 14.98
CA ASP A 128 -6.73 8.64 16.31
C ASP A 128 -6.45 7.15 16.53
N LEU A 129 -6.75 6.31 15.53
CA LEU A 129 -6.50 4.87 15.59
C LEU A 129 -5.00 4.57 15.59
N ARG A 130 -4.25 5.26 14.74
CA ARG A 130 -2.80 5.09 14.65
C ARG A 130 -2.12 5.45 15.97
N GLU A 131 -2.49 6.59 16.55
CA GLU A 131 -1.97 7.05 17.84
C GLU A 131 -2.33 6.08 18.96
N GLU A 132 -3.56 5.55 18.96
CA GLU A 132 -3.99 4.56 19.94
C GLU A 132 -3.20 3.26 19.85
N ILE A 133 -2.90 2.78 18.64
CA ILE A 133 -2.03 1.61 18.42
C ILE A 133 -0.63 1.89 18.96
N ILE A 134 -0.01 3.02 18.58
CA ILE A 134 1.35 3.40 19.02
C ILE A 134 1.42 3.57 20.54
N ARG A 135 0.34 4.07 21.17
CA ARG A 135 0.24 4.20 22.63
C ARG A 135 0.16 2.84 23.33
N CYS A 136 -0.52 1.88 22.72
CA CYS A 136 -0.78 0.57 23.33
C CYS A 136 0.31 -0.46 23.04
N ILE A 137 1.03 -0.33 21.93
CA ILE A 137 2.00 -1.30 21.43
C ILE A 137 3.40 -0.68 21.43
N ALA A 138 4.31 -1.31 22.17
CA ALA A 138 5.71 -0.88 22.25
C ALA A 138 6.64 -2.10 22.27
N TYR A 139 7.69 -2.06 21.44
CA TYR A 139 8.70 -3.12 21.36
C TYR A 139 8.11 -4.52 21.07
N GLY A 140 7.15 -4.63 20.15
CA GLY A 140 6.53 -5.90 19.78
C GLY A 140 5.64 -6.51 20.87
N ARG A 141 5.17 -5.71 21.84
CA ARG A 141 4.28 -6.18 22.90
C ARG A 141 3.31 -5.10 23.34
N VAL A 142 2.26 -5.51 24.05
CA VAL A 142 1.35 -4.56 24.70
C VAL A 142 2.09 -3.86 25.84
N ASP A 143 2.13 -2.53 25.80
CA ASP A 143 2.77 -1.70 26.80
C ASP A 143 2.05 -1.80 28.16
N ASP A 144 2.79 -1.77 29.27
CA ASP A 144 2.20 -1.83 30.61
C ASP A 144 1.21 -0.70 30.87
N LYS A 145 1.41 0.45 30.22
CA LYS A 145 0.60 1.66 30.31
C LYS A 145 -0.55 1.68 29.30
N ALA A 146 -0.72 0.63 28.49
CA ALA A 146 -1.85 0.53 27.55
C ALA A 146 -3.19 0.73 28.27
N SER A 147 -3.31 0.22 29.51
CA SER A 147 -4.40 0.57 30.42
C SER A 147 -3.96 0.66 31.88
N SER A 148 -4.68 1.46 32.67
CA SER A 148 -4.45 1.57 34.12
C SER A 148 -4.61 0.24 34.85
N LYS A 149 -5.54 -0.61 34.39
CA LYS A 149 -5.76 -1.96 34.93
C LYS A 149 -4.57 -2.88 34.67
N LEU A 150 -4.06 -2.90 33.43
CA LEU A 150 -2.89 -3.71 33.08
C LEU A 150 -1.65 -3.27 33.86
N SER A 151 -1.42 -1.97 33.97
CA SER A 151 -0.30 -1.41 34.75
C SER A 151 -0.33 -1.85 36.22
N LYS A 152 -1.53 -1.87 36.83
CA LYS A 152 -1.70 -2.36 38.22
C LYS A 152 -1.44 -3.86 38.35
N ILE A 153 -1.82 -4.66 37.35
CA ILE A 153 -1.63 -6.12 37.37
C ILE A 153 -0.14 -6.47 37.26
N ARG A 154 0.62 -5.83 36.37
CA ARG A 154 2.04 -6.13 36.12
C ARG A 154 3.01 -5.56 37.17
N LYS A 155 2.56 -4.62 38.00
CA LYS A 155 3.35 -4.07 39.13
C LYS A 155 3.33 -4.94 40.38
N LYS A 156 2.41 -5.91 40.47
CA LYS A 156 2.39 -6.93 41.52
C LYS A 156 3.28 -8.08 41.13
#